data_AF-A0A8K1FU15-F1
#
_entry.id   AF-A0A8K1FU15-F1
#
_cell.length_a   1.000
_cell.length_b   1.000
_cell.length_c   1.000
_cell.angle_alpha   90.00
_cell.angle_beta   90.00
_cell.angle_gamma   90.00
#
_symmetry.space_group_name_H-M   'P 1'
#
loop_
_entity.id
_entity.type
_entity.pdbx_description
1 polymer ?
#
loop_
_entity_poly.entity_id
_entity_poly.type
_entity_poly.pdbx_seq_one_letter_code
_entity_poly.pdbx_strand_id
1 'polypeptide(L)'
;MRIECLFSGIILPLLAIPWELYAYSLDRSLYLGALVVSIAEIVSLLLVKKITKNKLRMSYNRGIFLSIPMIIIMIIFPSSSPIIFKYPLLLFPAIIGGICEEYIYRGYILEEGKYDVYIQAVLWSFNHILDGPIFMIYTLFIGVILGLISKKYGIMPCIIAHVCSNVLRLM
;
A
#
# COMPACT_ATOMS: atom_id res chain seq x y z
N MET A 1 8.27 -16.46 7.21
CA MET A 1 7.10 -16.29 6.34
C MET A 1 6.74 -17.58 5.62
N ARG A 2 5.46 -18.01 5.67
CA ARG A 2 4.94 -19.12 4.83
C ARG A 2 4.93 -18.77 3.35
N ILE A 3 5.02 -19.79 2.48
CA ILE A 3 4.95 -19.66 1.01
C ILE A 3 3.65 -18.96 0.57
N GLU A 4 2.53 -19.27 1.21
CA GLU A 4 1.22 -18.65 0.96
C GLU A 4 1.26 -17.12 1.14
N CYS A 5 1.99 -16.63 2.14
CA CYS A 5 2.15 -15.21 2.42
C CYS A 5 3.11 -14.55 1.42
N LEU A 6 4.19 -15.24 1.02
CA LEU A 6 5.08 -14.79 -0.06
C LEU A 6 4.32 -14.62 -1.37
N PHE A 7 3.55 -15.64 -1.76
CA PHE A 7 2.71 -15.61 -2.95
C PHE A 7 1.66 -14.51 -2.86
N SER A 8 1.05 -14.32 -1.69
CA SER A 8 0.06 -13.27 -1.47
C SER A 8 0.60 -11.86 -1.70
N GLY A 9 1.87 -11.59 -1.36
CA GLY A 9 2.47 -10.26 -1.56
C GLY A 9 2.80 -9.93 -3.03
N ILE A 10 2.77 -10.91 -3.94
CA ILE A 10 2.94 -10.68 -5.39
C ILE A 10 1.62 -10.61 -6.16
N ILE A 11 0.48 -10.97 -5.55
CA ILE A 11 -0.82 -10.96 -6.23
C ILE A 11 -1.18 -9.56 -6.72
N LEU A 12 -0.98 -8.54 -5.88
CA LEU A 12 -1.28 -7.16 -6.25
C LEU A 12 -0.49 -6.68 -7.45
N PRO A 13 0.86 -6.71 -7.47
CA PRO A 13 1.62 -6.26 -8.63
C PRO A 13 1.28 -7.07 -9.90
N LEU A 14 1.02 -8.38 -9.78
CA LEU A 14 0.63 -9.20 -10.93
C LEU A 14 -0.73 -8.81 -11.53
N LEU A 15 -1.64 -8.29 -10.71
CA LEU A 15 -2.94 -7.80 -11.17
C LEU A 15 -2.90 -6.31 -11.55
N ALA A 16 -2.24 -5.44 -10.80
CA ALA A 16 -2.26 -4.01 -11.09
C ALA A 16 -1.41 -3.65 -12.32
N ILE A 17 -0.13 -4.06 -12.34
CA ILE A 17 0.88 -3.57 -13.29
C ILE A 17 0.51 -3.85 -14.76
N PRO A 18 0.15 -5.08 -15.18
CA PRO A 18 -0.13 -5.34 -16.59
C PRO A 18 -1.34 -4.57 -17.10
N TRP A 19 -2.39 -4.47 -16.27
CA TRP A 19 -3.62 -3.79 -16.64
C TRP A 19 -3.49 -2.27 -16.60
N GLU A 20 -2.69 -1.73 -15.68
CA GLU A 20 -2.36 -0.31 -15.63
C GLU A 20 -1.56 0.11 -16.88
N LEU A 21 -0.53 -0.66 -17.26
CA LEU A 21 0.22 -0.41 -18.50
C LEU A 21 -0.67 -0.48 -19.74
N TYR A 22 -1.62 -1.41 -19.77
CA TYR A 22 -2.60 -1.50 -20.85
C TYR A 22 -3.57 -0.31 -20.87
N ALA A 23 -4.05 0.17 -19.72
CA ALA A 23 -4.91 1.34 -19.63
C ALA A 23 -4.21 2.61 -20.16
N TYR A 24 -2.92 2.79 -19.83
CA TYR A 24 -2.14 3.93 -20.32
C TYR A 24 -1.84 3.85 -21.81
N SER A 25 -1.76 2.65 -22.41
CA SER A 25 -1.50 2.51 -23.84
C SER A 25 -2.71 2.86 -24.72
N LEU A 26 -3.94 2.66 -24.21
CA LEU A 26 -5.16 2.93 -24.97
C LEU A 26 -5.51 4.42 -25.06
N ASP A 27 -5.55 5.11 -23.91
CA ASP A 27 -6.18 6.43 -23.82
C ASP A 27 -5.34 7.45 -23.04
N ARG A 28 -4.19 7.03 -22.48
CA ARG A 28 -3.38 7.81 -21.52
C ARG A 28 -4.21 8.44 -20.39
N SER A 29 -5.37 7.86 -20.10
CA SER A 29 -6.34 8.40 -19.16
C SER A 29 -5.96 8.05 -17.73
N LEU A 30 -5.67 9.07 -16.93
CA LEU A 30 -5.38 8.93 -15.49
C LEU A 30 -6.55 8.28 -14.73
N TYR A 31 -7.80 8.55 -15.14
CA TYR A 31 -8.97 7.96 -14.49
C TYR A 31 -9.13 6.48 -14.82
N LEU A 32 -8.83 6.08 -16.06
CA LEU A 32 -8.87 4.66 -16.42
C LEU A 32 -7.80 3.88 -15.67
N GLY A 33 -6.57 4.42 -15.58
CA GLY A 33 -5.50 3.85 -14.76
C GLY A 33 -5.91 3.71 -13.28
N ALA A 34 -6.41 4.79 -12.68
CA ALA A 34 -6.91 4.81 -11.31
C ALA A 34 -8.01 3.78 -11.03
N LEU A 35 -8.97 3.63 -11.95
CA LEU A 35 -10.05 2.65 -11.84
C LEU A 35 -9.50 1.21 -11.87
N VAL A 36 -8.61 0.93 -12.81
CA VAL A 36 -7.98 -0.40 -12.96
C VAL A 36 -7.19 -0.77 -11.71
N VAL A 37 -6.37 0.15 -11.19
CA VAL A 37 -5.58 -0.07 -9.96
C VAL A 37 -6.51 -0.33 -8.78
N SER A 38 -7.55 0.48 -8.59
CA SER A 38 -8.50 0.31 -7.48
C SER A 38 -9.21 -1.06 -7.53
N ILE A 39 -9.59 -1.51 -8.73
CA ILE A 39 -10.21 -2.84 -8.90
C ILE A 39 -9.20 -3.93 -8.58
N ALA A 40 -7.97 -3.82 -9.09
CA ALA A 40 -6.91 -4.78 -8.81
C ALA A 40 -6.60 -4.89 -7.30
N GLU A 41 -6.58 -3.78 -6.58
CA GLU A 41 -6.39 -3.73 -5.13
C GLU A 41 -7.49 -4.46 -4.35
N ILE A 42 -8.76 -4.19 -4.69
CA ILE A 42 -9.91 -4.83 -4.06
C ILE A 42 -9.89 -6.35 -4.34
N VAL A 43 -9.68 -6.74 -5.60
CA VAL A 43 -9.63 -8.16 -5.99
C VAL A 43 -8.47 -8.87 -5.30
N SER A 44 -7.29 -8.25 -5.27
CA SER A 44 -6.10 -8.79 -4.59
C SER A 44 -6.36 -9.00 -3.10
N LEU A 45 -6.96 -8.02 -2.42
CA LEU A 45 -7.32 -8.13 -1.02
C LEU A 45 -8.26 -9.33 -0.76
N LEU A 46 -9.28 -9.51 -1.60
CA LEU A 46 -10.22 -10.62 -1.49
C LEU A 46 -9.53 -11.98 -1.69
N LEU A 47 -8.59 -12.08 -2.63
CA LEU A 47 -7.82 -13.30 -2.86
C LEU A 47 -6.84 -13.60 -1.71
N VAL A 48 -6.06 -12.60 -1.29
CA VAL A 48 -5.09 -12.71 -0.19
C VAL A 48 -5.77 -13.13 1.11
N LYS A 49 -6.94 -12.56 1.40
CA LYS A 49 -7.76 -12.94 2.57
C LYS A 49 -8.14 -14.43 2.55
N LYS A 50 -8.46 -14.99 1.37
CA LYS A 50 -8.81 -16.40 1.23
C LYS A 50 -7.60 -17.33 1.35
N ILE A 51 -6.44 -16.90 0.86
CA ILE A 51 -5.20 -17.69 0.83
C ILE A 51 -4.56 -17.76 2.22
N THR A 52 -4.27 -16.62 2.84
CA THR A 52 -3.48 -16.56 4.09
C THR A 52 -4.23 -17.04 5.32
N LYS A 53 -5.57 -16.91 5.33
CA LYS A 53 -6.46 -17.21 6.47
C LYS A 53 -6.05 -16.58 7.81
N ASN A 54 -5.18 -15.57 7.78
CA ASN A 54 -4.70 -14.89 8.98
C ASN A 54 -5.79 -13.97 9.56
N LYS A 55 -5.81 -13.84 10.89
CA LYS A 55 -6.69 -12.88 11.57
C LYS A 55 -6.06 -11.50 11.54
N LEU A 56 -6.82 -10.51 11.09
CA LEU A 56 -6.40 -9.13 11.09
C LEU A 56 -6.34 -8.57 12.51
N ARG A 57 -5.22 -7.95 12.85
CA ARG A 57 -5.05 -7.24 14.13
C ARG A 57 -5.42 -5.77 13.98
N MET A 58 -6.71 -5.51 13.98
CA MET A 58 -7.29 -4.16 14.05
C MET A 58 -7.33 -3.73 15.52
N SER A 59 -6.39 -2.90 15.96
CA SER A 59 -6.37 -2.39 17.33
C SER A 59 -6.26 -0.88 17.37
N TYR A 60 -7.22 -0.24 18.05
CA TYR A 60 -7.12 1.15 18.47
C TYR A 60 -6.30 1.21 19.75
N ASN A 61 -5.09 1.77 19.67
CA ASN A 61 -4.19 1.88 20.82
C ASN A 61 -3.27 3.10 20.67
N ARG A 62 -2.35 3.27 21.62
CA ARG A 62 -1.40 4.40 21.66
C ARG A 62 -0.52 4.53 20.41
N GLY A 63 -0.37 3.47 19.61
CA GLY A 63 0.33 3.52 18.34
C GLY A 63 -0.31 4.45 17.30
N ILE A 64 -1.58 4.84 17.46
CA ILE A 64 -2.23 5.84 16.59
C ILE A 64 -1.43 7.15 16.56
N PHE A 65 -0.78 7.55 17.65
CA PHE A 65 0.06 8.76 17.65
C PHE A 65 1.28 8.66 16.72
N LEU A 66 1.71 7.44 16.35
CA LEU A 66 2.79 7.25 15.38
C LEU A 66 2.33 7.54 13.94
N SER A 67 1.02 7.68 13.68
CA SER A 67 0.55 8.06 12.35
C SER A 67 0.99 9.48 11.99
N ILE A 68 1.05 10.41 12.95
CA ILE A 68 1.42 11.81 12.70
C ILE A 68 2.85 11.94 12.13
N PRO A 69 3.92 11.47 12.81
CA PRO A 69 5.26 11.55 12.26
C PRO A 69 5.40 10.74 10.96
N MET A 70 4.68 9.62 10.83
CA MET A 70 4.68 8.86 9.58
C MET A 70 4.05 9.63 8.43
N ILE A 71 2.94 10.34 8.64
CA ILE A 71 2.33 11.20 7.62
C ILE A 71 3.34 12.25 7.16
N ILE A 72 4.01 12.92 8.11
CA ILE A 72 5.00 13.96 7.79
C ILE A 72 6.13 13.38 6.93
N ILE A 73 6.69 12.23 7.30
CA ILE A 73 7.74 11.57 6.50
C ILE A 73 7.19 11.19 5.12
N MET A 74 5.96 10.68 5.07
CA MET A 74 5.34 10.15 3.86
C MET A 74 4.99 11.22 2.82
N ILE A 75 4.70 12.45 3.24
CA ILE A 75 4.39 13.57 2.34
C ILE A 75 5.62 14.33 1.84
N ILE A 76 6.75 14.29 2.57
CA ILE A 76 7.96 15.06 2.23
C ILE A 76 8.64 14.51 0.97
N PHE A 77 8.59 13.19 0.76
CA PHE A 77 9.29 12.55 -0.33
C PHE A 77 8.49 11.41 -0.96
N PRO A 78 8.45 11.29 -2.30
CA PRO A 78 8.83 12.31 -3.27
C PRO A 78 7.84 13.48 -3.22
N SER A 79 8.24 14.63 -3.74
CA SER A 79 7.46 15.88 -3.68
C SER A 79 6.00 15.68 -4.07
N SER A 80 5.08 16.31 -3.34
CA SER A 80 3.66 16.28 -3.65
C SER A 80 3.39 16.82 -5.06
N SER A 81 2.40 16.22 -5.71
CA SER A 81 1.90 16.64 -7.01
C SER A 81 0.46 17.06 -6.82
N PRO A 82 0.19 18.33 -6.46
CA PRO A 82 -1.15 18.81 -6.16
C PRO A 82 -2.01 18.82 -7.43
N ILE A 83 -2.70 17.72 -7.70
CA ILE A 83 -3.49 17.50 -8.92
C ILE A 83 -4.97 17.28 -8.62
N ILE A 84 -5.38 17.23 -7.35
CA ILE A 84 -6.75 16.87 -6.96
C ILE A 84 -7.80 17.85 -7.51
N PHE A 85 -7.46 19.13 -7.63
CA PHE A 85 -8.36 20.14 -8.21
C PHE A 85 -8.65 19.88 -9.69
N LYS A 86 -7.74 19.19 -10.40
CA LYS A 86 -7.92 18.80 -11.80
C LYS A 86 -8.48 17.38 -11.94
N TYR A 87 -8.16 16.50 -10.99
CA TYR A 87 -8.54 15.09 -11.01
C TYR A 87 -9.11 14.60 -9.67
N PRO A 88 -10.30 15.08 -9.25
CA PRO A 88 -10.84 14.80 -7.91
C PRO A 88 -11.16 13.32 -7.67
N LEU A 89 -11.43 12.56 -8.74
CA LEU A 89 -11.70 11.12 -8.64
C LEU A 89 -10.46 10.31 -8.23
N LEU A 90 -9.25 10.88 -8.28
CA LEU A 90 -8.04 10.23 -7.76
C LEU A 90 -8.04 10.11 -6.23
N LEU A 91 -8.98 10.77 -5.54
CA LEU A 91 -9.19 10.55 -4.10
C LEU A 91 -9.61 9.09 -3.80
N PHE A 92 -10.36 8.47 -4.71
CA PHE A 92 -10.83 7.09 -4.54
C PHE A 92 -9.68 6.07 -4.48
N PRO A 93 -8.78 5.95 -5.48
CA PRO A 93 -7.62 5.06 -5.39
C PRO A 93 -6.68 5.45 -4.24
N ALA A 94 -6.54 6.74 -3.91
CA ALA A 94 -5.70 7.16 -2.78
C ALA A 94 -6.17 6.59 -1.43
N ILE A 95 -7.50 6.55 -1.21
CA ILE A 95 -8.10 6.01 0.01
C ILE A 95 -8.17 4.48 -0.05
N ILE A 96 -8.77 3.94 -1.11
CA ILE A 96 -9.01 2.49 -1.21
C ILE A 96 -7.69 1.74 -1.33
N GLY A 97 -6.75 2.24 -2.12
CA GLY A 97 -5.43 1.62 -2.27
C GLY A 97 -4.63 1.63 -0.99
N GLY A 98 -4.56 2.77 -0.30
CA GLY A 98 -3.93 2.84 1.01
C GLY A 98 -4.51 1.84 2.01
N ILE A 99 -5.85 1.64 2.02
CA ILE A 99 -6.49 0.64 2.88
C ILE A 99 -6.14 -0.79 2.44
N CYS A 100 -6.31 -1.10 1.16
CA CYS A 100 -6.09 -2.44 0.60
C CYS A 100 -4.65 -2.90 0.77
N GLU A 101 -3.68 -2.04 0.46
CA GLU A 101 -2.26 -2.34 0.61
C GLU A 101 -1.91 -2.61 2.07
N GLU A 102 -2.38 -1.81 3.03
CA GLU A 102 -2.11 -2.07 4.44
C GLU A 102 -2.73 -3.39 4.92
N TYR A 103 -3.94 -3.73 4.46
CA TYR A 103 -4.53 -5.04 4.75
C TYR A 103 -3.72 -6.19 4.17
N ILE A 104 -3.29 -6.11 2.90
CA ILE A 104 -2.50 -7.16 2.25
C ILE A 104 -1.16 -7.29 2.96
N TYR A 105 -0.38 -6.22 2.98
CA TYR A 105 1.04 -6.23 3.31
C TYR A 105 1.32 -6.27 4.82
N ARG A 106 0.48 -5.61 5.64
CA ARG A 106 0.68 -5.54 7.10
C ARG A 106 -0.34 -6.37 7.88
N GLY A 107 -1.51 -6.62 7.29
CA GLY A 107 -2.58 -7.40 7.91
C GLY A 107 -2.47 -8.89 7.64
N TYR A 108 -2.38 -9.28 6.37
CA TYR A 108 -2.50 -10.67 5.95
C TYR A 108 -1.18 -11.40 5.75
N ILE A 109 -0.16 -10.77 5.16
CA ILE A 109 1.11 -11.46 4.87
C ILE A 109 2.14 -11.33 6.01
N LEU A 110 2.04 -10.29 6.83
CA LEU A 110 3.01 -10.06 7.90
C LEU A 110 2.76 -11.03 9.06
N GLU A 111 3.70 -11.94 9.24
CA GLU A 111 3.68 -12.97 10.29
C GLU A 111 4.57 -12.58 11.49
N GLU A 112 4.69 -13.47 12.48
CA GLU A 112 5.45 -13.22 13.72
C GLU A 112 6.96 -13.46 13.60
N GLY A 113 7.45 -13.92 12.44
CA GLY A 113 8.86 -14.21 12.21
C GLY A 113 9.75 -12.97 12.26
N LYS A 114 11.05 -13.22 12.50
CA LYS A 114 12.08 -12.17 12.64
C LYS A 114 12.28 -11.38 11.34
N TYR A 115 12.20 -12.04 10.19
CA TYR A 115 12.50 -11.44 8.89
C TYR A 115 11.28 -10.95 8.11
N ASP A 116 10.07 -11.23 8.60
CA ASP A 116 8.84 -11.01 7.84
C ASP A 116 8.58 -9.52 7.56
N VAL A 117 9.05 -8.62 8.43
CA VAL A 117 9.01 -7.17 8.21
C VAL A 117 9.82 -6.75 6.98
N TYR A 118 10.99 -7.34 6.76
CA TYR A 118 11.83 -7.01 5.61
C TYR A 118 11.26 -7.61 4.33
N ILE A 119 10.78 -8.87 4.41
CA ILE A 119 10.21 -9.54 3.24
C ILE A 119 8.94 -8.83 2.79
N GLN A 120 8.03 -8.46 3.71
CA GLN A 120 6.82 -7.72 3.35
C GLN A 120 7.16 -6.35 2.73
N ALA A 121 8.16 -5.65 3.27
CA ALA A 121 8.59 -4.36 2.75
C ALA A 121 9.16 -4.48 1.33
N VAL A 122 9.91 -5.55 1.03
CA VAL A 122 10.39 -5.85 -0.32
C VAL A 122 9.21 -6.12 -1.26
N LEU A 123 8.24 -6.94 -0.85
CA LEU A 123 7.06 -7.25 -1.67
C LEU A 123 6.20 -6.02 -1.93
N TRP A 124 6.03 -5.15 -0.95
CA TRP A 124 5.32 -3.88 -1.10
C TRP A 124 6.07 -2.92 -2.03
N SER A 125 7.39 -2.82 -1.86
CA SER A 125 8.24 -2.00 -2.72
C SER A 125 8.17 -2.43 -4.20
N PHE A 126 8.10 -3.74 -4.48
CA PHE A 126 7.88 -4.25 -5.84
C PHE A 126 6.56 -3.81 -6.49
N ASN A 127 5.52 -3.51 -5.69
CA ASN A 127 4.27 -2.93 -6.23
C ASN A 127 4.51 -1.58 -6.90
N HIS A 128 5.54 -0.87 -6.47
CA HIS A 128 5.92 0.46 -6.93
C HIS A 128 7.06 0.46 -7.95
N ILE A 129 7.29 -0.66 -8.64
CA ILE A 129 8.39 -0.77 -9.60
C ILE A 129 8.24 0.19 -10.79
N LEU A 130 7.00 0.53 -11.17
CA LEU A 130 6.70 1.48 -12.25
C LEU A 130 6.89 2.95 -11.84
N ASP A 131 6.89 3.25 -10.54
CA ASP A 131 7.06 4.61 -10.00
C ASP A 131 8.53 5.05 -10.00
N GLY A 132 9.45 4.15 -10.37
CA GLY A 132 10.88 4.40 -10.51
C GLY A 132 11.73 3.95 -9.31
N PRO A 133 13.05 3.77 -9.53
CA PRO A 133 13.93 3.11 -8.55
C PRO A 133 14.08 3.89 -7.25
N ILE A 134 14.04 5.23 -7.32
CA ILE A 134 14.13 6.10 -6.14
C ILE A 134 12.89 5.93 -5.25
N PHE A 135 11.71 5.90 -5.86
CA PHE A 135 10.46 5.70 -5.12
C PHE A 135 10.39 4.29 -4.54
N MET A 136 10.84 3.28 -5.30
CA MET A 136 10.93 1.90 -4.83
C MET A 136 11.84 1.76 -3.60
N ILE A 137 13.04 2.35 -3.60
CA ILE A 137 13.93 2.35 -2.43
C ILE A 137 13.28 3.05 -1.23
N TYR A 138 12.62 4.18 -1.49
CA TYR A 138 11.90 4.91 -0.46
C TYR A 138 10.77 4.09 0.17
N THR A 139 9.93 3.44 -0.64
CA THR A 139 8.84 2.58 -0.16
C THR A 139 9.36 1.36 0.59
N LEU A 140 10.55 0.85 0.26
CA LEU A 140 11.20 -0.20 1.06
C LEU A 140 11.46 0.28 2.50
N PHE A 141 12.06 1.47 2.69
CA PHE A 141 12.34 2.01 4.03
C PHE A 141 11.05 2.29 4.81
N ILE A 142 10.07 2.93 4.18
CA ILE A 142 8.74 3.16 4.79
C ILE A 142 8.08 1.82 5.13
N GLY A 143 8.24 0.81 4.28
CA GLY A 143 7.69 -0.53 4.45
C GLY A 143 8.20 -1.21 5.70
N VAL A 144 9.49 -1.09 5.96
CA VAL A 144 10.11 -1.61 7.20
C VAL A 144 9.52 -0.92 8.43
N ILE A 145 9.42 0.41 8.42
CA ILE A 145 8.91 1.17 9.57
C ILE A 145 7.44 0.82 9.84
N LEU A 146 6.60 0.84 8.81
CA LEU A 146 5.18 0.48 8.93
C LEU A 146 4.99 -0.97 9.39
N GLY A 147 5.84 -1.90 8.94
CA GLY A 147 5.82 -3.29 9.40
C GLY A 147 6.20 -3.45 10.88
N LEU A 148 7.15 -2.66 11.38
CA LEU A 148 7.48 -2.63 12.82
C LEU A 148 6.32 -2.05 13.65
N ILE A 149 5.70 -0.97 13.16
CA ILE A 149 4.54 -0.36 13.81
C ILE A 149 3.39 -1.36 13.85
N SER A 150 3.05 -2.01 12.73
CA SER A 150 1.92 -2.94 12.67
C SER A 150 2.11 -4.17 13.56
N LYS A 151 3.33 -4.71 13.61
CA LYS A 151 3.65 -5.86 14.50
C LYS A 151 3.42 -5.52 15.97
N LYS A 152 3.75 -4.29 16.39
CA LYS A 152 3.61 -3.87 17.79
C LYS A 152 2.20 -3.35 18.12
N TYR A 153 1.61 -2.56 17.23
CA TYR A 153 0.42 -1.74 17.50
C TYR A 153 -0.80 -2.09 16.64
N GLY A 154 -0.73 -3.12 15.79
CA GLY A 154 -1.79 -3.45 14.83
C GLY A 154 -1.78 -2.50 13.63
N ILE A 155 -2.63 -2.79 12.65
CA ILE A 155 -2.56 -2.15 11.32
C ILE A 155 -3.21 -0.77 11.23
N MET A 156 -4.06 -0.41 12.20
CA MET A 156 -4.81 0.85 12.19
C MET A 156 -3.93 2.12 12.08
N PRO A 157 -2.83 2.29 12.85
CA PRO A 157 -1.93 3.44 12.66
C PRO A 157 -1.33 3.50 11.25
N CYS A 158 -1.04 2.35 10.64
CA CYS A 158 -0.48 2.29 9.29
C CYS A 158 -1.53 2.70 8.23
N ILE A 159 -2.78 2.24 8.37
CA ILE A 159 -3.91 2.65 7.51
C ILE A 159 -4.09 4.17 7.55
N ILE A 160 -4.16 4.75 8.76
CA ILE A 160 -4.32 6.20 8.92
C ILE A 160 -3.15 6.94 8.27
N ALA A 161 -1.92 6.52 8.56
CA ALA A 161 -0.74 7.18 8.01
C ALA A 161 -0.73 7.12 6.48
N HIS A 162 -0.96 5.95 5.91
CA HIS A 162 -0.89 5.73 4.47
C HIS A 162 -2.01 6.48 3.74
N VAL A 163 -3.27 6.32 4.15
CA VAL A 163 -4.41 6.99 3.51
C VAL A 163 -4.28 8.50 3.60
N CYS A 164 -3.99 9.05 4.78
CA CYS A 164 -3.85 10.50 4.94
C CYS A 164 -2.68 11.02 4.09
N SER A 165 -1.57 10.29 4.00
CA SER A 165 -0.43 10.70 3.17
C SER A 165 -0.78 10.69 1.68
N ASN A 166 -1.48 9.66 1.19
CA ASN A 166 -1.89 9.60 -0.21
C ASN A 166 -2.83 10.76 -0.55
N VAL A 167 -3.82 11.04 0.32
CA VAL A 167 -4.74 12.17 0.13
C VAL A 167 -4.00 13.51 0.14
N LEU A 168 -3.14 13.75 1.14
CA LEU A 168 -2.39 15.00 1.26
C LEU A 168 -1.39 15.21 0.11
N ARG A 169 -0.84 14.14 -0.47
CA ARG A 169 0.06 14.25 -1.64
C ARG A 169 -0.67 14.62 -2.93
N LEU A 170 -1.98 14.39 -3.00
CA LEU A 170 -2.82 14.80 -4.12
C LEU A 170 -3.32 16.24 -4.00
N MET A 171 -3.40 16.77 -2.77
CA MET A 171 -3.82 18.15 -2.46
C MET A 171 -2.70 19.15 -2.76
#